data_AF-A0A7J7KNL6-F1
#
_entry.id   AF-A0A7J7KNL6-F1
#
_cell.length_a   1.000
_cell.length_b   1.000
_cell.length_c   1.000
_cell.angle_alpha   90.00
_cell.angle_beta   90.00
_cell.angle_gamma   90.00
#
_symmetry.space_group_name_H-M   'P 1'
#
loop_
_entity.id
_entity.type
_entity.pdbx_description
1 polymer ?
#
loop_
_entity_poly.entity_id
_entity_poly.type
_entity_poly.pdbx_seq_one_letter_code
_entity_poly.pdbx_strand_id
1 'polypeptide(L)'
;MHCNFCDQLTGFSDPVYAEAYVHVNQYDIVLDVLIVNQTTDTLQNLTLELATLGDLKLVEKPMPMTLAGNDFCNIKANVKVASTENGIIFGNIVYDVTGAASDRMCVVLNDIHIDIMDYILPASCSDAEFRTMWSEFEWENKVSVNTNITDMYEYLQHIIKKTNMKSITPFSEEDQSFNKKCGFLAANLYAKSIFGEDALANVSVEKPLNSSDDTLVIGHIRIRAKSQVLKLLNF
;
A
#
# COMPACT_ATOMS: atom_id res chain seq x y z
N MET A 1 7.67 12.24 -0.44
CA MET A 1 6.71 12.12 0.67
C MET A 1 7.24 11.00 1.54
N HIS A 2 7.51 11.25 2.83
CA HIS A 2 8.06 10.23 3.74
C HIS A 2 6.87 9.65 4.50
N CYS A 3 6.50 8.40 4.21
CA CYS A 3 5.54 7.67 5.04
C CYS A 3 6.32 7.03 6.18
N ASN A 4 5.99 7.42 7.41
CA ASN A 4 6.56 6.85 8.62
C ASN A 4 5.41 6.38 9.52
N PHE A 5 5.49 5.15 9.98
CA PHE A 5 4.55 4.60 10.95
C PHE A 5 5.28 3.66 11.91
N CYS A 6 4.65 3.40 13.05
CA CYS A 6 5.19 2.53 14.08
C CYS A 6 4.22 1.37 14.31
N ASP A 7 4.73 0.15 14.17
CA ASP A 7 3.97 -1.09 14.33
C ASP A 7 4.49 -1.91 15.50
N GLN A 8 3.55 -2.40 16.31
CA GLN A 8 3.83 -3.35 17.37
C GLN A 8 3.99 -4.76 16.76
N LEU A 9 5.17 -5.34 16.91
CA LEU A 9 5.51 -6.63 16.33
C LEU A 9 5.26 -7.81 17.26
N THR A 10 5.33 -7.62 18.57
CA THR A 10 5.03 -8.68 19.55
C THR A 10 4.09 -8.17 20.65
N GLY A 11 3.43 -9.10 21.34
CA GLY A 11 2.53 -8.78 22.43
C GLY A 11 3.27 -8.25 23.67
N PHE A 12 2.60 -7.45 24.48
CA PHE A 12 3.17 -6.94 25.73
C PHE A 12 3.51 -8.03 26.76
N SER A 13 2.96 -9.23 26.60
CA SER A 13 3.20 -10.38 27.47
C SER A 13 4.26 -11.34 26.93
N ASP A 14 4.81 -11.07 25.74
CA ASP A 14 5.87 -11.90 25.17
C ASP A 14 7.20 -11.64 25.89
N PRO A 15 8.05 -12.67 26.05
CA PRO A 15 9.33 -12.53 26.77
C PRO A 15 10.27 -11.51 26.10
N VAL A 16 10.09 -11.28 24.79
CA VAL A 16 10.78 -10.26 24.03
C VAL A 16 9.74 -9.36 23.38
N TYR A 17 9.74 -8.09 23.77
CA TYR A 17 8.92 -7.07 23.13
C TYR A 17 9.65 -6.49 21.91
N ALA A 18 8.93 -6.28 20.83
CA ALA A 18 9.45 -5.62 19.64
C ALA A 18 8.44 -4.66 19.02
N GLU A 19 8.94 -3.51 18.59
CA GLU A 19 8.22 -2.53 17.78
C GLU A 19 9.12 -2.05 16.64
N ALA A 20 8.55 -1.83 15.47
CA ALA A 20 9.28 -1.33 14.31
C ALA A 20 8.81 0.08 13.98
N TYR A 21 9.79 0.96 13.77
CA TYR A 21 9.58 2.23 13.10
C TYR A 21 9.95 2.08 11.63
N VAL A 22 8.96 2.19 10.76
CA VAL A 22 9.12 2.01 9.32
C VAL A 22 9.36 3.37 8.68
N HIS A 23 10.49 3.52 8.01
CA HIS A 23 10.81 4.68 7.20
C HIS A 23 10.84 4.30 5.74
N VAL A 24 9.94 4.86 4.93
CA VAL A 24 9.99 4.61 3.48
C VAL A 24 10.47 5.82 2.69
N ASN A 25 11.51 5.61 1.89
CA ASN A 25 12.12 6.59 1.01
C ASN A 25 12.29 6.01 -0.40
N GLN A 26 11.27 6.19 -1.24
CA GLN A 26 11.23 5.74 -2.62
C GLN A 26 11.54 4.24 -2.76
N TYR A 27 12.78 3.88 -3.10
CA TYR A 27 13.24 2.52 -3.33
C TYR A 27 13.78 1.85 -2.06
N ASP A 28 13.98 2.59 -0.98
CA ASP A 28 14.59 2.10 0.25
C ASP A 28 13.60 2.22 1.41
N ILE A 29 13.31 1.09 2.06
CA ILE A 29 12.61 0.98 3.33
C ILE A 29 13.66 0.71 4.40
N VAL A 30 13.68 1.54 5.44
CA VAL A 30 14.50 1.31 6.64
C VAL A 30 13.56 0.96 7.77
N LEU A 31 13.75 -0.24 8.33
CA LEU A 31 13.08 -0.68 9.55
C LEU A 31 14.03 -0.42 10.71
N ASP A 32 13.63 0.42 11.66
CA ASP A 32 14.31 0.57 12.95
C ASP A 32 13.50 -0.20 13.99
N VAL A 33 13.99 -1.39 14.36
CA VAL A 33 13.28 -2.30 15.25
C VAL A 33 13.86 -2.18 16.66
N LEU A 34 13.06 -1.63 17.58
CA LEU A 34 13.35 -1.68 19.00
C LEU A 34 13.01 -3.08 19.50
N ILE A 35 13.97 -3.71 20.18
CA ILE A 35 13.80 -4.99 20.85
C ILE A 35 14.10 -4.80 22.33
N VAL A 36 13.19 -5.25 23.18
CA VAL A 36 13.29 -5.16 24.64
C VAL A 36 13.20 -6.57 25.22
N ASN A 37 14.21 -6.96 25.98
CA ASN A 37 14.15 -8.17 26.78
C ASN A 37 13.31 -7.88 28.03
N GLN A 38 12.10 -8.45 28.11
CA GLN A 38 11.25 -8.27 29.30
C GLN A 38 11.60 -9.22 30.45
N THR A 39 12.52 -10.16 30.22
CA THR A 39 12.93 -11.16 31.20
C THR A 39 14.14 -10.68 32.00
N THR A 40 14.41 -11.35 33.13
CA THR A 40 15.62 -11.12 33.93
C THR A 40 16.83 -11.88 33.39
N ASP A 41 16.63 -12.82 32.48
CA ASP A 41 17.70 -13.67 31.95
C ASP A 41 18.46 -12.97 30.82
N THR A 42 19.73 -13.33 30.65
CA THR A 42 20.52 -12.84 29.52
C THR A 42 20.23 -13.68 28.28
N LEU A 43 19.77 -13.00 27.22
CA LEU A 43 19.48 -13.59 25.92
C LEU A 43 20.75 -13.56 25.07
N GLN A 44 21.17 -14.72 24.57
CA GLN A 44 22.34 -14.89 23.73
C GLN A 44 21.90 -15.22 22.31
N ASN A 45 22.76 -14.92 21.32
CA ASN A 45 22.49 -15.16 19.90
C ASN A 45 21.13 -14.62 19.44
N LEU A 46 20.64 -13.54 20.08
CA LEU A 46 19.39 -12.89 19.73
C LEU A 46 19.52 -12.37 18.30
N THR A 47 18.70 -12.92 17.41
CA THR A 47 18.74 -12.64 15.98
C THR A 47 17.33 -12.30 15.52
N LEU A 48 17.20 -11.18 14.82
CA LEU A 48 15.99 -10.80 14.11
C LEU A 48 16.03 -11.42 12.71
N GLU A 49 15.18 -12.42 12.46
CA GLU A 49 15.08 -13.07 11.15
C GLU A 49 13.87 -12.50 10.41
N LEU A 50 14.15 -11.69 9.39
CA LEU A 50 13.13 -11.12 8.51
C LEU A 50 13.07 -11.86 7.18
N ALA A 51 11.85 -11.96 6.66
CA ALA A 51 11.51 -12.42 5.33
C ALA A 51 10.52 -11.45 4.70
N THR A 52 10.44 -11.49 3.36
CA THR A 52 9.60 -10.60 2.59
C THR A 52 8.72 -11.38 1.63
N LEU A 53 7.50 -10.90 1.42
CA LEU A 53 6.56 -11.34 0.39
C LEU A 53 6.29 -10.18 -0.56
N GLY A 54 6.16 -10.49 -1.85
CA GLY A 54 6.08 -9.50 -2.93
C GLY A 54 7.46 -9.10 -3.43
N ASP A 55 7.52 -8.03 -4.21
CA ASP A 55 8.75 -7.55 -4.84
C ASP A 55 9.62 -6.67 -3.90
N LEU A 56 9.82 -7.17 -2.69
CA LEU A 56 10.67 -6.59 -1.65
C LEU A 56 11.92 -7.44 -1.46
N LYS A 57 13.09 -6.80 -1.40
CA LYS A 57 14.38 -7.47 -1.21
C LYS A 57 15.06 -7.01 0.07
N LEU A 58 15.17 -7.90 1.05
CA LEU A 58 16.02 -7.68 2.21
C LEU A 58 17.49 -7.59 1.78
N VAL A 59 18.14 -6.46 2.09
CA VAL A 59 19.51 -6.17 1.65
C VAL A 59 20.55 -6.79 2.58
N GLU A 60 20.28 -6.79 3.88
CA GLU A 60 21.19 -7.29 4.91
C GLU A 60 20.40 -8.00 6.00
N LYS A 61 20.97 -9.11 6.50
CA LYS A 61 20.42 -9.82 7.65
C LYS A 61 21.02 -9.25 8.93
N PRO A 62 20.20 -8.91 9.93
CA PRO A 62 20.70 -8.50 11.24
C PRO A 62 21.70 -9.49 11.83
N MET A 63 22.78 -8.99 12.42
CA MET A 63 23.76 -9.83 13.10
C MET A 63 23.23 -10.29 14.47
N PRO A 64 23.56 -11.51 14.91
CA PRO A 64 23.22 -11.97 16.25
C PRO A 64 23.85 -11.08 17.33
N MET A 65 23.14 -10.90 18.43
CA MET A 65 23.63 -10.12 19.57
C MET A 65 23.27 -10.73 20.92
N THR A 66 23.87 -10.20 21.98
CA THR A 66 23.55 -10.58 23.37
C THR A 66 22.85 -9.40 24.04
N LEU A 67 21.75 -9.68 24.72
CA LEU A 67 20.93 -8.68 25.41
C LEU A 67 20.76 -9.07 26.88
N ALA A 68 21.12 -8.18 27.78
CA ALA A 68 21.00 -8.43 29.22
C ALA A 68 19.52 -8.42 29.66
N GLY A 69 19.27 -8.93 30.87
CA GLY A 69 17.93 -8.89 31.48
C GLY A 69 17.41 -7.46 31.61
N ASN A 70 16.17 -7.21 31.19
CA ASN A 70 15.53 -5.89 31.18
C ASN A 70 16.23 -4.82 30.32
N ASP A 71 17.12 -5.23 29.42
CA ASP A 71 17.85 -4.34 28.51
C ASP A 71 17.15 -4.26 27.14
N PHE A 72 17.54 -3.27 26.33
CA PHE A 72 16.98 -3.06 25.01
C PHE A 72 18.04 -2.73 23.95
N CYS A 73 17.71 -2.95 22.69
CA CYS A 73 18.55 -2.58 21.56
C CYS A 73 17.71 -2.16 20.36
N ASN A 74 18.36 -1.45 19.43
CA ASN A 74 17.76 -1.10 18.14
C ASN A 74 18.50 -1.83 17.02
N ILE A 75 17.75 -2.50 16.16
CA ILE A 75 18.25 -3.20 14.99
C ILE A 75 17.72 -2.49 13.74
N LYS A 76 18.64 -2.09 12.86
CA LYS A 76 18.29 -1.51 11.56
C LYS A 76 18.32 -2.56 10.47
N ALA A 77 17.22 -2.72 9.76
CA ALA A 77 17.14 -3.56 8.56
C ALA A 77 16.78 -2.71 7.34
N ASN A 78 17.47 -2.95 6.22
CA ASN A 78 17.25 -2.26 4.97
C ASN A 78 16.55 -3.20 3.99
N VAL A 79 15.42 -2.75 3.44
CA VAL A 79 14.64 -3.48 2.44
C VAL A 79 14.53 -2.60 1.20
N LYS A 80 14.84 -3.16 0.04
CA LYS A 80 14.68 -2.49 -1.24
C LYS A 80 13.37 -2.86 -1.89
N VAL A 81 12.68 -1.86 -2.43
CA VAL A 81 11.45 -2.02 -3.19
C VAL A 81 11.79 -2.08 -4.67
N ALA A 82 11.33 -3.13 -5.36
CA ALA A 82 11.59 -3.31 -6.79
C ALA A 82 10.41 -2.91 -7.69
N SER A 83 9.17 -2.94 -7.18
CA SER A 83 7.98 -2.50 -7.93
C SER A 83 6.89 -1.94 -7.01
N THR A 84 5.76 -1.51 -7.59
CA THR A 84 4.58 -1.07 -6.84
C THR A 84 3.80 -2.19 -6.14
N GLU A 85 4.43 -3.30 -5.77
CA GLU A 85 3.71 -4.36 -5.07
C GLU A 85 3.52 -4.06 -3.59
N ASN A 86 2.29 -4.25 -3.10
CA ASN A 86 2.04 -4.32 -1.67
C ASN A 86 2.93 -5.42 -1.10
N GLY A 87 3.89 -5.00 -0.31
CA GLY A 87 4.85 -5.90 0.29
C GLY A 87 4.42 -6.28 1.69
N ILE A 88 4.72 -7.50 2.09
CA ILE A 88 4.60 -7.92 3.49
C ILE A 88 6.00 -8.24 4.00
N ILE A 89 6.36 -7.66 5.14
CA ILE A 89 7.59 -8.00 5.85
C ILE A 89 7.17 -8.74 7.11
N PHE A 90 7.66 -9.95 7.26
CA PHE A 90 7.31 -10.84 8.37
C PHE A 90 8.57 -11.50 8.90
N GLY A 91 8.50 -12.07 10.10
CA GLY A 91 9.70 -12.62 10.71
C GLY A 91 9.50 -13.17 12.10
N ASN A 92 10.63 -13.47 12.72
CA ASN A 92 10.69 -13.93 14.10
C ASN A 92 11.97 -13.41 14.78
N ILE A 93 11.95 -13.39 16.11
CA ILE A 93 13.13 -13.21 16.94
C ILE A 93 13.49 -14.55 17.54
N VAL A 94 14.71 -14.99 17.30
CA VAL A 94 15.27 -16.23 17.84
C VAL A 94 16.40 -15.93 18.80
N TYR A 95 16.45 -16.63 19.92
CA TYR A 95 17.48 -16.41 20.94
C TYR A 95 17.68 -17.65 21.81
N ASP A 96 18.82 -17.70 22.48
CA ASP A 96 19.17 -18.71 23.48
C ASP A 96 19.15 -18.08 24.87
N VAL A 97 18.76 -18.84 25.90
CA VAL A 97 18.82 -18.37 27.30
C VAL A 97 20.06 -18.93 27.97
N THR A 98 20.82 -18.06 28.64
CA THR A 98 22.07 -18.47 29.32
C THR A 98 21.79 -19.57 30.34
N GLY A 99 22.45 -20.73 30.20
CA GLY A 99 22.31 -21.88 31.12
C GLY A 99 21.22 -22.89 30.74
N ALA A 100 20.38 -22.59 29.75
CA ALA A 100 19.45 -23.56 29.15
C ALA A 100 20.18 -24.28 28.01
N ALA A 101 20.77 -25.43 28.31
CA ALA A 101 21.41 -26.26 27.30
C ALA A 101 20.34 -26.92 26.41
N SER A 102 20.01 -26.28 25.28
CA SER A 102 19.30 -26.80 24.09
C SER A 102 17.91 -26.22 23.78
N ASP A 103 17.39 -25.25 24.52
CA ASP A 103 16.11 -24.62 24.16
C ASP A 103 16.33 -23.29 23.44
N ARG A 104 16.34 -23.35 22.10
CA ARG A 104 16.30 -22.15 21.26
C ARG A 104 14.87 -21.61 21.24
N MET A 105 14.69 -20.42 21.78
CA MET A 105 13.40 -19.75 21.85
C MET A 105 13.12 -18.99 20.55
N CYS A 106 11.84 -18.86 20.22
CA CYS A 106 11.38 -18.18 19.02
C CYS A 106 10.09 -17.41 19.32
N VAL A 107 10.09 -16.12 19.01
CA VAL A 107 8.91 -15.25 19.09
C VAL A 107 8.56 -14.83 17.67
N VAL A 108 7.37 -15.19 17.21
CA VAL A 108 6.88 -14.82 15.87
C VAL A 108 6.39 -13.38 15.90
N LEU A 109 6.74 -12.60 14.88
CA LEU A 109 6.37 -11.20 14.75
C LEU A 109 5.04 -11.07 14.00
N ASN A 110 4.28 -10.01 14.32
CA ASN A 110 3.20 -9.54 13.47
C ASN A 110 3.74 -9.04 12.14
N ASP A 111 2.93 -9.20 11.10
CA ASP A 111 3.26 -8.80 9.73
C ASP A 111 3.21 -7.28 9.56
N ILE A 112 4.28 -6.71 9.02
CA ILE A 112 4.33 -5.30 8.61
C ILE A 112 3.83 -5.22 7.17
N HIS A 113 2.73 -4.50 6.98
CA HIS A 113 2.14 -4.30 5.67
C HIS A 113 2.67 -2.99 5.06
N ILE A 114 3.32 -3.11 3.90
CA ILE A 114 3.80 -1.96 3.14
C ILE A 114 2.76 -1.63 2.07
N ASP A 115 1.96 -0.60 2.34
CA ASP A 115 1.07 0.00 1.35
C ASP A 115 1.83 1.06 0.55
N ILE A 116 1.85 0.88 -0.77
CA ILE A 116 2.61 1.70 -1.72
C ILE A 116 1.74 2.72 -2.45
N MET A 117 0.45 2.86 -2.09
CA MET A 117 -0.51 3.75 -2.73
C MET A 117 -0.03 5.21 -2.82
N ASP A 118 0.76 5.67 -1.85
CA ASP A 118 1.38 7.00 -1.84
C ASP A 118 2.45 7.19 -2.95
N TYR A 119 2.86 6.12 -3.64
CA TYR A 119 3.81 6.16 -4.76
C TYR A 119 3.14 6.29 -6.11
N ILE A 120 1.81 6.28 -6.17
CA ILE A 120 1.07 6.60 -7.39
C ILE A 120 1.00 8.12 -7.49
N LEU A 121 1.64 8.67 -8.53
CA LEU A 121 1.66 10.10 -8.80
C LEU A 121 0.80 10.44 -10.02
N PRO A 122 0.09 11.58 -10.00
CA PRO A 122 -0.69 12.02 -11.15
C PRO A 122 0.24 12.21 -12.36
N ALA A 123 -0.14 11.63 -13.50
CA ALA A 123 0.61 11.74 -14.75
C ALA A 123 -0.33 12.13 -15.90
N SER A 124 0.20 12.63 -17.01
CA SER A 124 -0.58 12.89 -18.23
C SER A 124 -0.02 12.11 -19.41
N CYS A 125 -0.93 11.62 -20.25
CA CYS A 125 -0.64 11.04 -21.56
C CYS A 125 -1.67 11.55 -22.57
N SER A 126 -1.40 11.36 -23.86
CA SER A 126 -2.36 11.63 -24.92
C SER A 126 -3.47 10.57 -24.96
N ASP A 127 -4.62 10.94 -25.49
CA ASP A 127 -5.72 10.00 -25.72
C ASP A 127 -5.33 8.79 -26.58
N ALA A 128 -4.39 8.98 -27.51
CA ALA A 128 -3.87 7.90 -28.34
C ALA A 128 -3.05 6.90 -27.50
N GLU A 129 -2.12 7.40 -26.67
CA GLU A 129 -1.31 6.56 -25.78
C GLU A 129 -2.19 5.83 -24.76
N PHE A 130 -3.20 6.51 -24.18
CA PHE A 130 -4.14 5.87 -23.26
C PHE A 130 -4.84 4.68 -23.93
N ARG A 131 -5.37 4.85 -25.15
CA ARG A 131 -6.05 3.77 -25.87
C ARG A 131 -5.13 2.60 -26.20
N THR A 132 -3.89 2.88 -26.60
CA THR A 132 -2.88 1.85 -26.85
C THR A 132 -2.62 1.05 -25.57
N MET A 133 -2.23 1.72 -24.48
CA MET A 133 -1.95 1.04 -23.20
C MET A 133 -3.18 0.30 -22.67
N TRP A 134 -4.37 0.89 -22.78
CA TRP A 134 -5.63 0.27 -22.36
C TRP A 134 -5.89 -1.04 -23.11
N SER A 135 -5.55 -1.11 -24.40
CA SER A 135 -5.70 -2.32 -25.22
C SER A 135 -4.61 -3.36 -24.96
N GLU A 136 -3.40 -2.93 -24.60
CA GLU A 136 -2.26 -3.81 -24.31
C GLU A 136 -2.37 -4.47 -22.93
N PHE A 137 -2.97 -3.80 -21.95
CA PHE A 137 -3.10 -4.35 -20.60
C PHE A 137 -4.15 -5.46 -20.57
N GLU A 138 -3.69 -6.69 -20.35
CA GLU A 138 -4.52 -7.89 -20.32
C GLU A 138 -5.37 -8.00 -19.05
N TRP A 139 -4.87 -7.46 -17.94
CA TRP A 139 -5.55 -7.51 -16.65
C TRP A 139 -6.49 -6.33 -16.43
N GLU A 140 -7.65 -6.62 -15.83
CA GLU A 140 -8.64 -5.63 -15.45
C GLU A 140 -9.29 -5.98 -14.11
N ASN A 141 -9.45 -4.97 -13.24
CA ASN A 141 -10.33 -5.03 -12.09
C ASN A 141 -11.54 -4.13 -12.31
N LYS A 142 -12.74 -4.69 -12.07
CA LYS A 142 -14.00 -3.95 -12.17
C LYS A 142 -14.58 -3.76 -10.77
N VAL A 143 -14.53 -2.54 -10.28
CA VAL A 143 -15.09 -2.14 -8.98
C VAL A 143 -16.47 -1.55 -9.20
N SER A 144 -17.47 -2.03 -8.44
CA SER A 144 -18.82 -1.45 -8.50
C SER A 144 -18.87 -0.20 -7.63
N VAL A 145 -19.53 0.85 -8.12
CA VAL A 145 -19.68 2.10 -7.37
C VAL A 145 -20.73 1.90 -6.27
N ASN A 146 -20.32 2.06 -5.02
CA ASN A 146 -21.20 2.11 -3.85
C ASN A 146 -20.90 3.40 -3.08
N THR A 147 -21.74 4.42 -3.25
CA THR A 147 -21.48 5.75 -2.69
C THR A 147 -22.76 6.40 -2.22
N ASN A 148 -22.64 7.27 -1.22
CA ASN A 148 -23.71 8.18 -0.79
C ASN A 148 -23.71 9.48 -1.60
N ILE A 149 -22.78 9.64 -2.55
CA ILE A 149 -22.68 10.83 -3.40
C ILE A 149 -23.77 10.79 -4.47
N THR A 150 -24.50 11.90 -4.59
CA THR A 150 -25.55 12.07 -5.59
C THR A 150 -25.05 12.81 -6.82
N ASP A 151 -24.04 13.68 -6.76
CA ASP A 151 -23.53 14.36 -7.96
C ASP A 151 -22.40 13.56 -8.66
N MET A 152 -22.55 13.29 -9.96
CA MET A 152 -21.57 12.50 -10.72
C MET A 152 -20.21 13.18 -10.84
N TYR A 153 -20.18 14.52 -10.90
CA TYR A 153 -18.94 15.28 -11.00
C TYR A 153 -18.24 15.36 -9.65
N GLU A 154 -19.00 15.56 -8.57
CA GLU A 154 -18.49 15.44 -7.19
C GLU A 154 -17.89 14.05 -6.96
N TYR A 155 -18.57 12.98 -7.41
CA TYR A 155 -18.05 11.63 -7.33
C TYR A 155 -16.72 11.49 -8.11
N LEU A 156 -16.63 11.99 -9.34
CA LEU A 156 -15.40 11.95 -10.11
C LEU A 156 -14.25 12.70 -9.40
N GLN A 157 -14.51 13.89 -8.87
CA GLN A 157 -13.52 14.68 -8.13
C GLN A 157 -13.07 13.96 -6.85
N HIS A 158 -14.01 13.30 -6.16
CA HIS A 158 -13.71 12.46 -5.01
C HIS A 158 -12.73 11.35 -5.38
N ILE A 159 -12.99 10.64 -6.49
CA ILE A 159 -12.14 9.56 -6.98
C ILE A 159 -10.76 10.07 -7.37
N ILE A 160 -10.67 11.15 -8.16
CA ILE A 160 -9.41 11.80 -8.55
C ILE A 160 -8.55 12.13 -7.33
N LYS A 161 -9.18 12.69 -6.28
CA LYS A 161 -8.49 13.05 -5.04
C LYS A 161 -8.04 11.82 -4.24
N LYS A 162 -8.87 10.78 -4.18
CA LYS A 162 -8.58 9.56 -3.41
C LYS A 162 -7.52 8.67 -4.06
N THR A 163 -7.53 8.58 -5.39
CA THR A 163 -6.57 7.75 -6.13
C THR A 163 -5.30 8.48 -6.53
N ASN A 164 -5.25 9.80 -6.33
CA ASN A 164 -4.14 10.64 -6.77
C ASN A 164 -3.83 10.47 -8.28
N MET A 165 -4.87 10.25 -9.10
CA MET A 165 -4.75 10.13 -10.56
C MET A 165 -5.17 11.41 -11.26
N LYS A 166 -4.61 11.69 -12.44
CA LYS A 166 -5.00 12.84 -13.25
C LYS A 166 -6.07 12.43 -14.25
N SER A 167 -7.10 13.26 -14.44
CA SER A 167 -8.05 13.05 -15.53
C SER A 167 -7.45 13.43 -16.89
N ILE A 168 -7.56 12.52 -17.85
CA ILE A 168 -7.17 12.72 -19.24
C ILE A 168 -8.33 13.32 -20.04
N THR A 169 -9.56 12.90 -19.73
CA THR A 169 -10.76 13.46 -20.35
C THR A 169 -10.89 14.93 -19.95
N PRO A 170 -10.94 15.87 -20.92
CA PRO A 170 -11.18 17.27 -20.59
C PRO A 170 -12.60 17.41 -20.03
N PHE A 171 -12.72 18.11 -18.90
CA PHE A 171 -14.01 18.49 -18.33
C PHE A 171 -14.11 20.01 -18.35
N SER A 172 -14.64 20.55 -19.44
CA SER A 172 -14.99 21.97 -19.51
C SER A 172 -16.30 22.25 -18.76
N GLU A 173 -16.57 23.50 -18.41
CA GLU A 173 -17.85 23.89 -17.77
C GLU A 173 -19.08 23.54 -18.64
N GLU A 174 -18.90 23.47 -19.96
CA GLU A 174 -19.94 23.05 -20.92
C GLU A 174 -20.24 21.54 -20.82
N ASP A 175 -19.21 20.71 -20.64
CA ASP A 175 -19.34 19.26 -20.44
C ASP A 175 -20.05 18.91 -19.14
N GLN A 176 -19.87 19.73 -18.09
CA GLN A 176 -20.59 19.58 -16.83
C GLN A 176 -22.10 19.82 -17.01
N SER A 177 -22.47 20.82 -17.81
CA SER A 177 -23.87 21.12 -18.15
C SER A 177 -24.49 20.03 -19.03
N PHE A 178 -23.71 19.46 -19.96
CA PHE A 178 -24.16 18.36 -20.82
C PHE A 178 -24.35 17.05 -20.04
N ASN A 179 -23.41 16.66 -19.17
CA ASN A 179 -23.52 15.44 -18.37
C ASN A 179 -24.68 15.48 -17.37
N LYS A 180 -25.00 16.67 -16.83
CA LYS A 180 -26.22 16.86 -16.01
C LYS A 180 -27.51 16.59 -16.80
N LYS A 181 -27.51 16.75 -18.12
CA LYS A 181 -28.66 16.46 -19.01
C LYS A 181 -28.65 15.02 -19.53
N CYS A 182 -27.47 14.42 -19.70
CA CYS A 182 -27.29 13.09 -20.30
C CYS A 182 -27.46 11.95 -19.27
N GLY A 183 -27.34 12.24 -17.96
CA GLY A 183 -27.52 11.24 -16.89
C GLY A 183 -26.41 10.20 -16.84
N PHE A 184 -25.32 10.39 -17.59
CA PHE A 184 -24.17 9.49 -17.69
C PHE A 184 -22.88 10.31 -17.73
N LEU A 185 -21.81 9.79 -17.13
CA LEU A 185 -20.47 10.36 -17.12
C LEU A 185 -19.44 9.25 -17.30
N ALA A 186 -18.53 9.45 -18.26
CA ALA A 186 -17.34 8.61 -18.41
C ALA A 186 -16.07 9.46 -18.36
N ALA A 187 -15.06 9.00 -17.62
CA ALA A 187 -13.78 9.68 -17.47
C ALA A 187 -12.63 8.69 -17.54
N ASN A 188 -11.58 9.04 -18.29
CA ASN A 188 -10.29 8.34 -18.25
C ASN A 188 -9.36 9.04 -17.26
N LEU A 189 -8.78 8.27 -16.35
CA LEU A 189 -7.79 8.71 -15.38
C LEU A 189 -6.48 7.98 -15.61
N TYR A 190 -5.37 8.67 -15.38
CA TYR A 190 -4.03 8.14 -15.57
C TYR A 190 -3.11 8.59 -14.44
N ALA A 191 -2.26 7.67 -14.02
CA ALA A 191 -1.18 7.92 -13.09
C ALA A 191 0.03 7.06 -13.45
N LYS A 192 1.16 7.44 -12.87
CA LYS A 192 2.41 6.71 -12.98
C LYS A 192 2.99 6.52 -11.61
N SER A 193 3.50 5.33 -11.34
CA SER A 193 4.22 5.09 -10.10
C SER A 193 5.58 5.78 -10.10
N ILE A 194 6.20 5.96 -8.94
CA ILE A 194 7.61 6.37 -8.86
C ILE A 194 8.57 5.39 -9.56
N PHE A 195 8.13 4.15 -9.79
CA PHE A 195 8.87 3.11 -10.53
C PHE A 195 8.66 3.19 -12.05
N GLY A 196 7.86 4.16 -12.52
CA GLY A 196 7.57 4.37 -13.94
C GLY A 196 6.48 3.46 -14.50
N GLU A 197 5.77 2.73 -13.64
CA GLU A 197 4.69 1.81 -14.04
C GLU A 197 3.40 2.58 -14.28
N ASP A 198 2.71 2.25 -15.38
CA ASP A 198 1.50 2.92 -15.82
C ASP A 198 0.24 2.34 -15.16
N ALA A 199 -0.60 3.23 -14.61
CA ALA A 199 -1.88 2.90 -14.01
C ALA A 199 -3.00 3.65 -14.74
N LEU A 200 -3.97 2.90 -15.26
CA LEU A 200 -5.12 3.44 -16.00
C LEU A 200 -6.41 3.15 -15.24
N ALA A 201 -7.32 4.12 -15.19
CA ALA A 201 -8.68 3.88 -14.74
C ALA A 201 -9.69 4.50 -15.70
N ASN A 202 -10.79 3.80 -15.92
CA ASN A 202 -11.97 4.29 -16.60
C ASN A 202 -13.12 4.30 -15.61
N VAL A 203 -13.61 5.50 -15.30
CA VAL A 203 -14.76 5.73 -14.42
C VAL A 203 -15.98 5.85 -15.32
N SER A 204 -16.99 5.02 -15.09
CA SER A 204 -18.25 5.03 -15.83
C SER A 204 -19.41 5.04 -14.83
N VAL A 205 -20.10 6.16 -14.72
CA VAL A 205 -21.15 6.38 -13.74
C VAL A 205 -22.39 7.00 -14.36
N GLU A 206 -23.54 6.69 -13.79
CA GLU A 206 -24.83 7.13 -14.30
C GLU A 206 -25.84 7.40 -13.18
N LYS A 207 -26.86 8.18 -13.54
CA LYS A 207 -28.11 8.29 -12.81
C LYS A 207 -29.21 7.66 -13.65
N PRO A 208 -30.05 6.79 -13.07
CA PRO A 208 -31.20 6.28 -13.79
C PRO A 208 -32.10 7.43 -14.30
N LEU A 209 -32.63 7.30 -15.51
CA LEU A 209 -33.33 8.38 -16.23
C LEU A 209 -34.66 8.83 -15.60
N ASN A 210 -35.14 8.14 -14.56
CA ASN A 210 -36.42 8.40 -13.87
C ASN A 210 -36.27 8.64 -12.36
N SER A 211 -35.07 9.00 -11.92
CA SER A 211 -34.76 9.15 -10.50
C SER A 211 -34.88 10.59 -10.02
N SER A 212 -35.28 10.78 -8.76
CA SER A 212 -35.21 12.09 -8.09
C SER A 212 -33.76 12.57 -7.96
N ASP A 213 -33.55 13.87 -7.79
CA ASP A 213 -32.20 14.47 -7.66
C ASP A 213 -31.36 13.82 -6.54
N ASP A 214 -32.00 13.30 -5.49
CA ASP A 214 -31.41 12.56 -4.37
C ASP A 214 -30.95 11.14 -4.69
N THR A 215 -31.10 10.69 -5.94
CA THR A 215 -30.70 9.33 -6.30
C THR A 215 -29.19 9.20 -6.35
N LEU A 216 -28.69 8.15 -5.70
CA LEU A 216 -27.29 7.82 -5.61
C LEU A 216 -26.70 7.51 -6.99
N VAL A 217 -25.45 7.90 -7.19
CA VAL A 217 -24.70 7.58 -8.40
C VAL A 217 -24.40 6.08 -8.42
N ILE A 218 -24.72 5.42 -9.53
CA ILE A 218 -24.40 4.02 -9.77
C ILE A 218 -23.39 3.91 -10.92
N GLY A 219 -22.64 2.82 -10.98
CA GLY A 219 -21.67 2.65 -12.04
C GLY A 219 -20.58 1.65 -11.72
N HIS A 220 -19.50 1.73 -12.49
CA HIS A 220 -18.33 0.91 -12.27
C HIS A 220 -17.05 1.66 -12.63
N ILE A 221 -15.97 1.32 -11.94
CA ILE A 221 -14.63 1.78 -12.23
C ILE A 221 -13.85 0.57 -12.75
N ARG A 222 -13.26 0.69 -13.93
CA ARG A 222 -12.38 -0.32 -14.53
C ARG A 222 -10.96 0.16 -14.35
N ILE A 223 -10.10 -0.68 -13.79
CA ILE A 223 -8.70 -0.35 -13.53
C ILE A 223 -7.88 -1.33 -14.32
N ARG A 224 -6.90 -0.81 -15.07
CA ARG A 224 -5.96 -1.61 -15.83
C ARG A 224 -4.55 -1.15 -15.53
N ALA A 225 -3.66 -2.12 -15.43
CA ALA A 225 -2.25 -1.93 -15.20
C ALA A 225 -1.49 -3.11 -15.79
N LYS A 226 -0.20 -2.91 -16.05
CA LYS A 226 0.69 -3.98 -16.51
C LYS A 226 0.81 -5.13 -15.50
N SER A 227 0.66 -4.82 -14.20
CA SER A 227 0.67 -5.78 -13.11
C SER A 227 -0.65 -5.72 -12.33
N GLN A 228 -1.14 -6.86 -11.85
CA GLN A 228 -2.37 -6.97 -11.02
C GLN A 228 -2.23 -6.29 -9.65
N VAL A 229 -1.04 -5.80 -9.39
CA VAL A 229 -0.57 -5.23 -8.14
C VAL A 229 -1.30 -3.92 -7.77
N LEU A 230 -1.76 -3.15 -8.76
CA LEU A 230 -2.55 -1.93 -8.56
C LEU A 230 -4.04 -2.19 -8.20
N LYS A 231 -4.40 -3.44 -7.93
CA LYS A 231 -5.77 -3.89 -7.58
C LYS A 231 -6.30 -3.29 -6.28
N LEU A 232 -5.43 -2.79 -5.41
CA LEU A 232 -5.74 -2.36 -4.04
C LEU A 232 -5.90 -0.85 -3.87
N LEU A 233 -6.17 -0.11 -4.95
CA LEU A 233 -6.79 1.21 -4.82
C LEU A 233 -8.13 1.00 -4.09
N ASN A 234 -8.17 1.22 -2.77
CA ASN A 234 -9.39 1.21 -1.99
C ASN A 234 -10.17 2.48 -2.33
N PHE A 235 -11.19 2.35 -3.18
CA PHE A 235 -12.11 3.43 -3.58
C PHE A 235 -13.21 3.63 -2.54
#